data_AF-A0A4U6RZS8-F1
#
_entry.id   AF-A0A4U6RZS8-F1
#
_cell.length_a   1.000
_cell.length_b   1.000
_cell.length_c   1.000
_cell.angle_alpha   90.00
_cell.angle_beta   90.00
_cell.angle_gamma   90.00
#
_symmetry.space_group_name_H-M   'P 1'
#
loop_
_entity.id
_entity.type
_entity.pdbx_description
1 polymer ?
#
loop_
_entity_poly.entity_id
_entity_poly.type
_entity_poly.pdbx_seq_one_letter_code
_entity_poly.pdbx_strand_id
1 'polypeptide(L)' 'MGVIMIKCPRTGRAINTGMKSDRETFRRSTVFFSRSYCTSCRTNHEWFAREAWVHEPEQELRKAS' A
#
# COMPACT_ATOMS: atom_id res chain seq x y z
N MET A 1 7.97 -7.16 7.54
CA MET A 1 8.10 -6.74 6.13
C MET A 1 6.78 -7.03 5.47
N GLY A 2 6.08 -5.99 5.05
CA GLY A 2 4.77 -6.09 4.43
C GLY A 2 4.78 -5.71 2.97
N VAL A 3 3.58 -5.62 2.43
CA VAL A 3 3.33 -5.12 1.10
C VAL A 3 2.68 -3.75 1.17
N ILE A 4 3.13 -2.81 0.33
CA ILE A 4 2.51 -1.50 0.21
C ILE A 4 1.19 -1.67 -0.55
N MET A 5 0.14 -1.16 0.04
CA MET A 5 -1.22 -1.16 -0.45
C MET A 5 -1.67 0.27 -0.69
N ILE A 6 -2.53 0.46 -1.70
CA ILE A 6 -3.18 1.74 -1.97
C ILE A 6 -4.68 1.53 -2.15
N LYS A 7 -5.45 2.60 -2.04
CA LYS A 7 -6.87 2.59 -2.37
C LYS A 7 -7.07 2.97 -3.82
N CYS A 8 -7.80 2.15 -4.58
CA CYS A 8 -8.25 2.51 -5.91
C CYS A 8 -9.16 3.76 -5.82
N PRO A 9 -8.82 4.88 -6.47
CA PRO A 9 -9.66 6.09 -6.43
C PRO A 9 -10.99 5.90 -7.16
N ARG A 10 -11.07 4.92 -8.08
CA ARG A 10 -12.27 4.63 -8.88
C ARG A 10 -13.25 3.69 -8.19
N THR A 11 -12.74 2.66 -7.52
CA THR A 11 -13.57 1.56 -6.96
C THR A 11 -13.56 1.52 -5.44
N GLY A 12 -12.65 2.27 -4.80
CA GLY A 12 -12.43 2.22 -3.36
C GLY A 12 -11.75 0.93 -2.85
N ARG A 13 -11.47 -0.03 -3.73
CA ARG A 13 -10.83 -1.31 -3.36
C ARG A 13 -9.34 -1.16 -3.11
N ALA A 14 -8.80 -1.99 -2.22
CA ALA A 14 -7.36 -2.07 -2.00
C ALA A 14 -6.65 -2.68 -3.22
N ILE A 15 -5.54 -2.08 -3.61
CA ILE A 15 -4.66 -2.54 -4.68
C ILE A 15 -3.34 -2.97 -4.05
N ASN A 16 -2.92 -4.19 -4.35
CA ASN A 16 -1.58 -4.67 -4.02
C ASN A 16 -0.59 -4.11 -5.05
N THR A 17 0.39 -3.32 -4.58
CA THR A 17 1.37 -2.67 -5.46
C THR A 17 2.56 -3.57 -5.82
N GLY A 18 2.72 -4.70 -5.13
CA GLY A 18 3.88 -5.59 -5.23
C GLY A 18 5.14 -5.09 -4.53
N MET A 19 5.18 -3.81 -4.12
CA MET A 19 6.33 -3.23 -3.43
C MET A 19 6.36 -3.66 -1.97
N LYS A 20 7.51 -4.13 -1.51
CA LYS A 20 7.72 -4.57 -0.13
C LYS A 20 8.41 -3.49 0.68
N SER A 21 7.90 -3.23 1.88
CA SER A 21 8.53 -2.33 2.85
C SER A 21 8.04 -2.68 4.25
N ASP A 22 8.80 -2.32 5.27
CA ASP A 22 8.29 -2.31 6.64
C ASP A 22 7.57 -0.98 6.94
N ARG A 23 6.64 -1.01 7.90
CA ARG A 23 5.83 0.16 8.24
C ARG A 23 6.66 1.37 8.70
N GLU A 24 7.78 1.17 9.39
CA GLU A 24 8.58 2.28 9.92
C GLU A 24 9.38 2.99 8.83
N THR A 25 10.06 2.24 7.97
CA THR A 25 10.79 2.74 6.81
C THR A 25 9.85 3.43 5.83
N PHE A 26 8.67 2.84 5.56
CA PHE A 26 7.68 3.46 4.68
C PHE A 26 7.17 4.79 5.24
N ARG A 27 6.89 4.85 6.56
CA ARG A 27 6.47 6.09 7.23
C ARG A 27 7.53 7.18 7.19
N ARG A 28 8.82 6.83 7.18
CA ARG A 28 9.92 7.81 7.04
C ARG A 28 10.11 8.29 5.60
N SER A 29 9.55 7.58 4.62
CA SER A 29 9.68 7.85 3.18
C SER A 29 8.48 8.62 2.62
N THR A 30 8.15 9.77 3.23
CA THR A 30 6.90 10.52 3.00
C THR A 30 6.76 11.20 1.63
N VAL A 31 7.83 11.26 0.83
CA VAL A 31 7.90 12.02 -0.43
C VAL A 31 7.74 11.15 -1.68
N PHE A 32 7.36 9.87 -1.52
CA PHE A 32 7.35 8.93 -2.62
C PHE A 32 6.12 9.07 -3.54
N PHE A 33 6.37 9.07 -4.85
CA PHE A 33 5.38 8.99 -5.92
C PHE A 33 5.61 7.71 -6.72
N SER A 34 4.54 6.96 -6.98
CA SER A 34 4.62 5.77 -7.82
C SER A 34 3.30 5.49 -8.55
N ARG A 35 3.35 4.49 -9.42
CA ARG A 35 2.21 4.02 -10.21
C ARG A 35 1.99 2.54 -9.97
N SER A 36 0.74 2.13 -9.89
CA SER A 36 0.38 0.72 -9.74
C SER A 36 -0.85 0.35 -10.55
N TYR A 37 -0.81 -0.82 -11.17
CA TYR A 37 -1.93 -1.33 -11.95
C TYR A 37 -3.04 -1.87 -11.05
N CYS A 38 -4.25 -1.37 -11.24
CA CYS A 38 -5.43 -1.87 -10.57
C CYS A 38 -6.11 -2.96 -11.39
N THR A 39 -6.17 -4.18 -10.86
CA THR A 39 -6.90 -5.29 -11.50
C THR A 39 -8.41 -5.10 -11.47
N SER A 40 -8.94 -4.29 -10.54
CA SER A 40 -10.39 -4.07 -10.41
C SER A 40 -10.96 -3.13 -11.48
N CYS A 41 -10.28 -2.03 -11.79
CA CYS A 41 -10.72 -1.10 -12.85
C CYS A 41 -9.82 -1.12 -14.10
N ARG A 42 -8.82 -2.01 -14.14
CA ARG A 42 -7.93 -2.28 -15.27
C ARG A 42 -7.20 -1.04 -15.80
N THR A 43 -6.72 -0.20 -14.90
CA THR A 43 -5.92 0.99 -15.23
C THR A 43 -4.81 1.21 -14.22
N ASN A 44 -3.80 2.01 -14.59
CA ASN A 44 -2.75 2.44 -13.68
C ASN A 44 -3.23 3.63 -12.84
N HIS A 45 -2.94 3.58 -11.54
CA HIS A 45 -3.18 4.69 -10.63
C HIS A 45 -1.86 5.24 -10.13
N GLU A 46 -1.78 6.57 -10.17
CA GLU A 46 -0.75 7.35 -9.52
C GLU A 46 -1.14 7.57 -8.06
N TRP A 47 -0.16 7.53 -7.18
CA TRP A 47 -0.40 7.70 -5.76
C TRP A 47 0.85 8.19 -5.03
N PHE A 48 0.61 8.86 -3.92
CA PHE A 48 1.64 9.36 -3.00
C PHE A 48 1.73 8.48 -1.76
N ALA A 49 2.89 8.48 -1.08
CA ALA A 49 3.11 7.71 0.15
C ALA A 49 2.00 7.92 1.20
N ARG A 50 1.45 9.14 1.30
CA ARG A 50 0.35 9.49 2.22
C ARG A 50 -0.98 8.78 1.94
N GLU A 51 -1.19 8.31 0.72
CA GLU A 51 -2.41 7.60 0.28
C GLU A 51 -2.26 6.08 0.40
N ALA A 52 -1.08 5.62 0.80
CA ALA A 52 -0.69 4.23 0.86
C ALA A 52 -0.50 3.77 2.32
N TRP A 53 -0.59 2.47 2.54
CA TRP A 53 -0.31 1.84 3.82
C TRP A 53 0.42 0.52 3.63
N VAL A 54 1.16 0.08 4.66
CA VAL A 54 1.81 -1.23 4.64
C VAL A 54 0.91 -2.25 5.32
N HIS A 55 0.55 -3.32 4.61
CA HIS A 55 -0.15 -4.49 5.14
C HIS A 55 0.88 -5.53 5.61
N GLU A 56 0.89 -5.81 6.91
CA GLU A 56 1.81 -6.74 7.59
C GLU A 56 1.01 -7.76 8.43
N PRO A 57 0.47 -8.84 7.83
CA PRO A 57 -0.49 -9.71 8.51
C PRO A 57 0.10 -10.38 9.77
N GLU A 58 1.38 -10.75 9.74
CA GLU A 58 2.07 -11.36 10.88
C GLU A 58 2.25 -10.39 12.08
N GLN A 59 2.41 -9.10 11.80
CA GLN A 59 2.53 -8.07 12.85
C GLN A 59 1.17 -7.71 13.45
N GLU A 60 0.10 -7.80 12.66
CA GLU A 60 -1.27 -7.57 13.13
C GLU A 60 -1.75 -8.70 14.04
N LEU A 61 -1.42 -9.95 13.71
CA LEU A 61 -1.70 -11.12 14.58
C LEU A 61 -1.02 -11.01 15.94
N ARG A 62 0.26 -10.60 15.99
CA ARG A 62 1.01 -10.41 17.24
C ARG A 62 0.47 -9.28 18.13
N LYS A 63 -0.20 -8.28 17.56
CA LYS A 63 -0.80 -7.17 18.33
C LYS A 63 -2.19 -7.48 18.86
N ALA A 64 -2.84 -8.52 18.33
CA ALA A 64 -4.17 -8.96 18.73
C ALA A 64 -4.15 -10.04 19.82
N SER A 65 -2.96 -10.53 20.21
CA SER A 65 -2.71 -11.44 21.35
C SER A 65 -2.21 -10.67 22.57
#